data_AF-A0A438G5U2-F1
#
_entry.id   AF-A0A438G5U2-F1
#
_cell.length_a   1.000
_cell.length_b   1.000
_cell.length_c   1.000
_cell.angle_alpha   90.00
_cell.angle_beta   90.00
_cell.angle_gamma   90.00
#
_symmetry.space_group_name_H-M   'P 1'
#
loop_
_entity.id
_entity.type
_entity.pdbx_description
1 polymer ?
#
loop_
_entity_poly.entity_id
_entity_poly.type
_entity_poly.pdbx_seq_one_letter_code
_entity_poly.pdbx_strand_id
1 'polypeptide(L)' 'MKGVLAKVISQAQNAFVEGRQILDAVLIVNEVIDSIFKSNGVAILCKLDIEKAYYHVEWSFLLMVMEKIGFEEKWLKWIK' A
#
# COMPACT_ATOMS: atom_id res chain seq x y z
N MET A 1 -10.15 11.85 8.67
CA MET A 1 -9.22 11.29 7.67
C MET A 1 -7.85 10.92 8.25
N LYS A 2 -7.02 11.88 8.73
CA LYS A 2 -5.66 11.58 9.24
C LYS A 2 -5.61 10.47 10.32
N GLY A 3 -6.58 10.43 11.24
CA GLY A 3 -6.63 9.41 12.29
C GLY A 3 -6.93 7.98 11.79
N VAL A 4 -7.72 7.83 10.72
CA VAL A 4 -8.00 6.51 10.11
C VAL A 4 -6.83 6.09 9.23
N LEU A 5 -6.29 7.01 8.43
CA LEU A 5 -5.16 6.74 7.56
C LEU A 5 -3.91 6.27 8.33
N ALA A 6 -3.64 6.83 9.51
CA ALA A 6 -2.55 6.38 10.37
C ALA A 6 -2.65 4.90 10.80
N LYS A 7 -3.86 4.32 10.81
CA LYS A 7 -4.09 2.90 11.14
C LYS A 7 -4.01 1.98 9.92
N VAL A 8 -4.15 2.53 8.72
CA VAL A 8 -4.29 1.78 7.48
C VAL A 8 -2.99 1.79 6.67
N ILE A 9 -2.27 2.91 6.68
CA ILE A 9 -1.02 3.05 5.94
C ILE A 9 0.07 2.23 6.63
N SER A 10 0.49 1.14 5.98
CA SER A 10 1.61 0.32 6.43
C SER A 10 2.92 1.11 6.39
N GLN A 11 3.86 0.79 7.28
CA GLN A 11 5.24 1.28 7.22
C GLN A 11 5.92 0.92 5.88
N ALA A 12 5.56 -0.23 5.29
CA ALA A 12 6.11 -0.68 4.02
C ALA A 12 5.48 -0.04 2.77
N GLN A 13 4.42 0.78 2.92
CA GLN A 13 3.73 1.41 1.79
C GLN A 13 4.43 2.71 1.38
N ASN A 14 5.27 2.66 0.34
CA ASN A 14 6.02 3.84 -0.10
C ASN A 14 5.27 4.74 -1.09
N ALA A 15 4.36 4.17 -1.88
CA ALA A 15 3.63 4.93 -2.89
C ALA A 15 2.44 5.70 -2.29
N PHE A 16 2.23 6.92 -2.79
CA PHE A 16 1.09 7.79 -2.43
C PHE A 16 0.99 8.15 -0.94
N VAL A 17 2.12 8.15 -0.23
CA VAL A 17 2.19 8.58 1.17
C VAL A 17 3.05 9.84 1.26
N GLU A 18 2.52 10.88 1.90
CA GLU A 18 3.24 12.13 2.14
C GLU A 18 4.56 11.87 2.88
N GLY A 19 5.65 12.45 2.35
CA GLY A 19 6.99 12.29 2.94
C GLY A 19 7.71 10.98 2.58
N ARG A 20 7.13 10.09 1.78
CA ARG A 20 7.82 8.89 1.24
C ARG A 20 8.09 9.03 -0.25
N GLN A 21 9.27 8.61 -0.67
CA GLN A 21 9.74 8.71 -2.05
C GLN A 21 9.85 7.33 -2.70
N ILE A 22 9.75 7.28 -4.03
CA ILE A 22 9.92 6.03 -4.78
C ILE A 22 11.31 5.41 -4.57
N LEU A 23 12.31 6.26 -4.33
CA LEU A 23 13.68 5.83 -4.04
C LEU A 23 13.80 5.08 -2.72
N ASP A 24 12.95 5.34 -1.73
CA ASP A 24 12.95 4.62 -0.46
C ASP A 24 12.62 3.15 -0.68
N ALA A 25 11.65 2.85 -1.56
CA ALA A 25 11.31 1.48 -1.92
C ALA A 25 12.47 0.76 -2.61
N VAL A 26 13.17 1.45 -3.52
CA VAL A 26 14.34 0.90 -4.23
C VAL A 26 15.48 0.60 -3.25
N LEU A 27 15.75 1.49 -2.31
CA LEU A 27 16.77 1.32 -1.30
C LEU A 27 16.49 0.11 -0.41
N ILE A 28 15.26 -0.01 0.12
CA ILE A 28 14.85 -1.15 0.97
C ILE A 28 15.05 -2.47 0.24
N VAL A 29 14.64 -2.57 -1.03
CA VAL A 29 14.80 -3.81 -1.81
C VAL A 29 16.29 -4.14 -2.01
N ASN A 30 17.13 -3.13 -2.31
CA ASN A 30 18.57 -3.35 -2.48
C ASN A 30 19.22 -3.87 -1.19
N GLU A 31 18.87 -3.30 -0.03
CA GLU A 31 19.40 -3.74 1.27
C GLU A 31 18.95 -5.17 1.61
N VAL A 32 17.67 -5.50 1.35
CA VAL A 32 17.15 -6.86 1.55
C VAL A 32 17.89 -7.87 0.69
N ILE A 33 18.09 -7.55 -0.60
CA ILE A 33 18.83 -8.41 -1.53
C ILE A 33 20.28 -8.60 -1.06
N ASP A 34 20.99 -7.51 -0.74
CA ASP A 34 22.37 -7.54 -0.25
C ASP A 34 22.49 -8.38 1.04
N SER A 35 21.55 -8.25 1.97
CA SER A 35 21.51 -9.05 3.19
C SER A 35 21.37 -10.55 2.91
N ILE A 36 20.50 -10.94 1.96
CA ILE A 36 20.30 -12.35 1.59
C ILE A 36 21.56 -12.93 0.96
N PHE A 37 22.23 -12.17 0.08
CA PHE A 37 23.50 -12.57 -0.52
C PHE A 37 24.59 -12.77 0.54
N LYS A 38 24.73 -11.82 1.47
CA LYS A 38 25.71 -11.90 2.56
C LYS A 38 25.45 -13.07 3.51
N SER A 39 24.20 -13.48 3.69
CA SER A 39 23.86 -14.63 4.53
C SER A 39 23.95 -15.97 3.81
N ASN A 40 24.36 -16.02 2.54
CA ASN A 40 24.24 -17.19 1.66
C ASN A 40 22.82 -17.81 1.68
N GLY A 41 21.81 -16.94 1.85
CA GLY A 41 20.41 -17.35 1.93
C GLY A 41 19.80 -17.52 0.55
N VAL A 42 18.65 -18.20 0.50
CA VAL A 42 17.81 -18.29 -0.70
C VAL A 42 16.48 -17.61 -0.41
N ALA A 43 16.04 -16.75 -1.32
CA ALA A 43 14.76 -16.06 -1.23
C ALA A 43 14.04 -16.05 -2.57
N ILE A 44 12.72 -15.85 -2.53
CA ILE A 44 11.87 -15.69 -3.71
C ILE A 44 11.33 -14.26 -3.73
N LEU A 45 11.48 -13.58 -4.86
CA LEU A 45 10.88 -12.27 -5.09
C LEU A 45 9.60 -12.42 -5.90
N CYS A 46 8.47 -12.07 -5.28
CA CYS A 46 7.17 -12.04 -5.95
C CYS A 46 6.83 -10.61 -6.37
N LYS A 47 6.86 -10.34 -7.68
CA LYS A 47 6.35 -9.08 -8.24
C LYS A 47 4.88 -9.26 -8.61
N LEU A 48 4.00 -8.54 -7.91
CA LEU A 48 2.58 -8.47 -8.20
C LEU A 48 2.27 -7.08 -8.77
N ASP A 49 1.54 -7.04 -9.87
CA ASP A 49 1.07 -5.81 -10.51
C ASP A 49 -0.41 -5.94 -10.85
N ILE A 50 -1.15 -4.83 -10.75
CA ILE A 50 -2.59 -4.80 -11.04
C ILE A 50 -2.77 -3.94 -12.29
N GLU A 51 -3.16 -4.56 -13.39
CA GLU A 51 -3.47 -3.81 -14.61
C GLU A 51 -4.65 -2.86 -14.31
N LYS A 52 -4.48 -1.57 -14.64
CA LYS A 52 -5.56 -0.57 -14.65
C LYS A 52 -6.46 -0.64 -13.41
N ALA A 53 -5.86 -0.61 -12.22
CA ALA A 53 -6.56 -0.82 -10.94
C ALA A 53 -7.89 -0.04 -10.81
N TYR A 54 -7.95 1.20 -11.28
CA TYR A 54 -9.17 2.03 -11.23
C TYR A 54 -10.29 1.60 -12.19
N TYR A 55 -9.97 0.85 -13.26
CA TYR A 55 -10.96 0.33 -14.20
C TYR A 55 -11.58 -0.98 -13.70
N HIS A 56 -10.82 -1.76 -12.94
CA HIS A 56 -11.23 -3.08 -12.46
C HIS A 56 -11.68 -3.09 -11.00
N VAL A 57 -11.60 -1.96 -10.29
CA VAL A 57 -12.08 -1.85 -8.91
C VAL A 57 -13.60 -1.98 -8.85
N GLU A 58 -14.09 -2.85 -7.98
CA GLU A 58 -15.51 -2.92 -7.66
C GLU A 58 -15.83 -1.88 -6.57
N TRP A 59 -16.55 -0.82 -6.97
CA TRP A 59 -16.74 0.36 -6.13
C TRP A 59 -17.60 0.09 -4.90
N SER A 60 -18.56 -0.84 -4.97
CA SER A 60 -19.41 -1.17 -3.81
C SER A 60 -18.59 -1.86 -2.71
N PHE A 61 -17.65 -2.73 -3.10
CA PHE A 61 -16.69 -3.40 -2.24
C PHE A 61 -15.73 -2.39 -1.63
N LEU A 62 -15.19 -1.45 -2.41
CA LEU A 62 -14.33 -0.39 -1.89
C LEU A 62 -15.05 0.42 -0.81
N LEU A 63 -16.27 0.88 -1.06
CA LEU A 63 -17.07 1.64 -0.08
C LEU A 63 -17.35 0.82 1.18
N MET A 64 -17.69 -0.47 1.03
CA MET A 64 -17.89 -1.38 2.17
C MET A 64 -16.63 -1.55 3.02
N VAL A 65 -15.47 -1.71 2.38
CA VAL A 65 -14.18 -1.79 3.10
C VAL A 65 -13.87 -0.48 3.82
N MET A 66 -14.08 0.67 3.19
CA MET A 66 -13.87 1.98 3.81
C MET A 66 -14.77 2.19 5.03
N GLU A 67 -16.04 1.78 4.96
CA GLU A 67 -16.95 1.81 6.11
C GLU A 67 -16.42 0.93 7.25
N LYS A 68 -15.99 -0.31 6.97
CA LYS A 68 -15.46 -1.24 7.98
C LYS A 68 -14.17 -0.76 8.63
N ILE A 69 -13.34 -0.02 7.89
CA ILE A 69 -12.09 0.58 8.38
C ILE A 69 -12.36 1.82 9.26
N GLY A 70 -13.60 2.33 9.27
CA GLY A 70 -14.02 3.44 10.12
C GLY A 70 -13.95 4.80 9.46
N PHE A 71 -14.02 4.87 8.12
CA PHE A 71 -14.28 6.14 7.44
C PHE A 71 -15.68 6.65 7.79
N GLU A 72 -15.78 7.93 8.12
CA GLU A 72 -17.07 8.56 8.44
C GLU A 72 -17.99 8.59 7.22
N GLU A 73 -19.30 8.52 7.46
CA GLU A 73 -20.34 8.52 6.42
C GLU A 73 -20.20 9.70 5.44
N LYS A 74 -19.77 10.87 5.94
CA LYS A 74 -19.52 12.06 5.11
C LYS A 74 -18.51 11.80 4.00
N TRP A 75 -17.43 11.05 4.28
CA TRP A 75 -16.41 10.71 3.28
C TRP A 75 -16.94 9.70 2.28
N LEU A 76 -17.68 8.69 2.74
CA LEU A 76 -18.31 7.70 1.85
C LEU A 76 -19.28 8.37 0.86
N LYS A 77 -20.05 9.36 1.32
CA LYS A 77 -20.97 10.16 0.50
C LYS A 77 -20.27 11.05 -0.53
N TRP A 78 -19.03 11.47 -0.29
CA TRP A 78 -18.27 12.28 -1.25
C TRP A 78 -17.60 11.46 -2.35
N ILE A 79 -17.31 10.20 -2.07
CA ILE A 79 -16.67 9.28 -3.02
C ILE A 79 -17.71 8.62 -3.93
N LYS A 80 -18.94 8.44 -3.40
CA LYS A 80 -20.09 7.96 -4.15
C LYS A 80 -20.60 9.01 -5.14
#